data_AF-A0A522RD70-F1
#
_entry.id   AF-A0A522RD70-F1
#
_cell.length_a   1.000
_cell.length_b   1.000
_cell.length_c   1.000
_cell.angle_alpha   90.00
_cell.angle_beta   90.00
_cell.angle_gamma   90.00
#
_symmetry.space_group_name_H-M   'P 1'
#
loop_
_entity.id
_entity.type
_entity.pdbx_description
1 polymer ?
#
loop_
_entity_poly.entity_id
_entity_poly.type
_entity_poly.pdbx_seq_one_letter_code
_entity_poly.pdbx_strand_id
1 'polypeptide(L)'
;MSLHYDHAEIARAMARLKKALEKRMQQDDQLERSRAARPIRSGELAAYDTAALGRKLRPMLEYDGRGWRALAAEIGVTSPDLSRVMAGQDVSAAKIFAICDWAGLAARRFYRPPKGAPKPRKRPRPMHRPRQMFHGKSTETVGAAEGGKA
;
A
#
# COMPACT_ATOMS: atom_id res chain seq x y z
N MET A 1 52.59 0.60 14.47
CA MET A 1 51.86 -0.66 14.77
C MET A 1 51.03 -1.02 13.55
N SER A 2 51.55 -1.91 12.70
CA SER A 2 50.81 -2.36 11.51
C SER A 2 49.79 -3.41 11.96
N LEU A 3 48.50 -3.12 11.81
CA LEU A 3 47.43 -4.07 12.06
C LEU A 3 47.46 -5.12 10.94
N HIS A 4 48.31 -6.14 11.08
CA HIS A 4 48.19 -7.37 10.30
C HIS A 4 46.94 -8.11 10.78
N TYR A 5 45.78 -7.72 10.28
CA TYR A 5 44.60 -8.56 10.37
C TYR A 5 44.84 -9.79 9.50
N ASP A 6 44.81 -10.96 10.13
CA ASP A 6 44.91 -12.22 9.43
C ASP A 6 43.70 -12.33 8.48
N HIS A 7 43.95 -12.49 7.19
CA HIS A 7 42.90 -12.58 6.17
C HIS A 7 41.93 -13.75 6.47
N ALA A 8 42.41 -14.79 7.15
CA ALA A 8 41.60 -15.90 7.62
C ALA A 8 40.67 -15.50 8.78
N GLU A 9 41.05 -14.54 9.62
CA GLU A 9 40.22 -14.01 10.68
C GLU A 9 39.10 -13.12 10.12
N ILE A 10 39.43 -12.25 9.15
CA ILE A 10 38.44 -11.42 8.44
C ILE A 10 37.39 -12.31 7.75
N ALA A 11 37.83 -13.35 7.04
CA ALA A 11 36.92 -14.27 6.36
C ALA A 11 35.96 -14.97 7.35
N ARG A 12 36.46 -15.39 8.52
CA ARG A 12 35.64 -15.98 9.59
C ARG A 12 34.67 -14.97 10.19
N ALA A 13 35.09 -13.72 10.39
CA ALA A 13 34.23 -12.65 10.88
C ALA A 13 33.10 -12.34 9.89
N MET A 14 33.40 -12.22 8.59
CA MET A 14 32.42 -11.98 7.54
C MET A 14 31.44 -13.15 7.39
N ALA A 15 31.90 -14.40 7.52
CA ALA A 15 31.02 -15.57 7.51
C ALA A 15 30.04 -15.58 8.69
N ARG A 16 30.50 -15.20 9.90
CA ARG A 16 29.63 -15.04 11.08
C ARG A 16 28.61 -13.92 10.88
N LEU A 17 29.03 -12.77 10.33
CA LEU A 17 28.16 -11.65 10.04
C LEU A 17 27.07 -12.02 9.03
N LYS A 18 27.45 -12.68 7.92
CA LYS A 18 26.51 -13.17 6.91
C LYS A 18 25.48 -14.13 7.52
N LYS A 19 25.94 -15.11 8.31
CA LYS A 19 25.06 -16.07 8.99
C LYS A 19 24.12 -15.40 10.00
N ALA A 20 24.59 -14.38 10.72
CA ALA A 20 23.78 -13.61 11.65
C ALA A 20 22.70 -12.80 10.91
N LEU A 21 23.04 -12.18 9.78
CA LEU A 21 22.10 -11.48 8.90
C LEU A 21 21.03 -12.42 8.35
N GLU A 22 21.42 -13.56 7.78
CA GLU A 22 20.48 -14.57 7.25
C GLU A 22 19.52 -15.07 8.34
N LYS A 23 20.04 -15.35 9.54
CA LYS A 23 19.21 -15.77 10.67
C LYS A 23 18.22 -14.68 11.09
N ARG A 24 18.63 -13.42 11.13
CA ARG A 24 17.74 -12.29 11.44
C ARG A 24 16.67 -12.11 10.36
N MET A 25 17.02 -12.22 9.09
CA MET A 25 16.07 -12.18 7.98
C MET A 25 15.02 -13.29 8.09
N GLN A 26 15.43 -14.52 8.41
CA GLN A 26 14.50 -15.64 8.62
C GLN A 26 13.58 -15.43 9.83
N GLN A 27 14.10 -14.84 10.91
CA GLN A 27 13.30 -14.47 12.08
C GLN A 27 12.27 -13.39 11.73
N ASP A 28 12.66 -12.37 10.96
CA ASP A 28 11.74 -11.33 10.50
C ASP A 28 10.65 -11.92 9.59
N ASP A 29 10.99 -12.85 8.68
CA ASP A 29 10.03 -13.54 7.82
C ASP A 29 9.08 -14.45 8.62
N GLN A 30 9.57 -15.16 9.64
CA GLN A 30 8.74 -15.98 10.53
C GLN A 30 7.83 -15.13 11.42
N LEU A 31 8.31 -13.99 11.93
CA LEU A 31 7.52 -13.01 12.66
C LEU A 31 6.44 -12.39 11.76
N GLU A 32 6.75 -12.13 10.49
CA GLU A 32 5.80 -11.64 9.49
C GLU A 32 4.71 -12.71 9.22
N ARG A 33 5.09 -13.97 9.03
CA ARG A 33 4.15 -15.09 8.82
C ARG A 33 3.25 -15.36 10.03
N SER A 34 3.81 -15.37 11.25
CA SER A 34 3.03 -15.62 12.47
C SER A 34 2.06 -14.49 12.81
N ARG A 35 2.34 -13.25 12.42
CA ARG A 35 1.42 -12.11 12.61
C ARG A 35 0.36 -11.96 11.53
N ALA A 36 0.62 -12.42 10.30
CA ALA A 36 -0.42 -12.59 9.30
C ALA A 36 -1.55 -13.54 9.78
N ALA A 37 -1.26 -14.40 10.78
CA ALA A 37 -2.23 -15.27 11.43
C ALA A 37 -2.98 -14.65 12.62
N ARG A 38 -2.77 -13.36 12.98
CA ARG A 38 -3.60 -12.72 14.01
C ARG A 38 -5.06 -12.63 13.51
N PRO A 39 -6.03 -13.26 14.20
CA PRO A 39 -7.40 -13.32 13.71
C PRO A 39 -8.05 -11.93 13.74
N ILE A 40 -8.58 -11.55 12.58
CA ILE A 40 -9.37 -10.33 12.35
C ILE A 40 -10.64 -10.42 13.21
N ARG A 41 -10.86 -9.41 14.07
CA ARG A 41 -12.08 -9.32 14.89
C ARG A 41 -13.27 -9.11 13.93
N SER A 42 -14.42 -9.73 14.21
CA SER A 42 -15.60 -9.59 13.36
C SER A 42 -16.01 -8.12 13.25
N GLY A 43 -16.11 -7.59 12.02
CA GLY A 43 -16.47 -6.19 11.75
C GLY A 43 -15.31 -5.26 11.32
N GLU A 44 -14.08 -5.77 11.19
CA GLU A 44 -12.93 -4.94 10.79
C GLU A 44 -13.04 -4.44 9.33
N LEU A 45 -13.03 -3.11 9.18
CA LEU A 45 -12.92 -2.40 7.90
C LEU A 45 -11.56 -2.67 7.25
N ALA A 46 -11.43 -2.30 5.97
CA ALA A 46 -10.14 -2.33 5.29
C ALA A 46 -9.14 -1.42 6.01
N ALA A 47 -7.92 -1.92 6.25
CA ALA A 47 -6.89 -1.20 7.00
C ALA A 47 -5.49 -1.44 6.41
N TYR A 48 -4.54 -0.60 6.81
CA TYR A 48 -3.12 -0.83 6.52
C TYR A 48 -2.41 -1.32 7.78
N ASP A 49 -1.48 -2.28 7.63
CA ASP A 49 -0.61 -2.71 8.72
C ASP A 49 0.52 -1.68 8.91
N THR A 50 0.18 -0.55 9.54
CA THR A 50 1.12 0.55 9.83
C THR A 50 2.24 0.12 10.75
N ALA A 51 1.98 -0.84 11.64
CA ALA A 51 3.01 -1.42 12.50
C ALA A 51 4.05 -2.21 11.70
N ALA A 52 3.63 -2.96 10.67
CA ALA A 52 4.55 -3.63 9.75
C ALA A 52 5.33 -2.63 8.89
N LEU A 53 4.66 -1.56 8.43
CA LEU A 53 5.33 -0.47 7.72
C LEU A 53 6.40 0.19 8.60
N GLY A 54 6.08 0.54 9.84
CA GLY A 54 7.02 1.14 10.79
C GLY A 54 8.26 0.26 11.06
N ARG A 55 8.10 -1.05 11.15
CA ARG A 55 9.24 -1.98 11.31
C ARG A 55 10.19 -1.98 10.11
N LYS A 56 9.66 -1.86 8.89
CA LYS A 56 10.48 -1.79 7.67
C LYS A 56 11.15 -0.43 7.50
N LEU A 57 10.47 0.65 7.90
CA LEU A 57 11.00 2.01 7.82
C LEU A 57 12.07 2.30 8.87
N ARG A 58 11.93 1.78 10.09
CA ARG A 58 12.86 2.06 11.19
C ARG A 58 14.36 1.93 10.80
N PRO A 59 14.85 0.83 10.21
CA PRO A 59 16.25 0.73 9.81
C PRO A 59 16.65 1.70 8.69
N MET A 60 15.73 2.05 7.78
CA MET A 60 16.00 3.04 6.72
C MET A 60 16.18 4.44 7.31
N LEU A 61 15.31 4.82 8.26
CA LEU A 61 15.36 6.10 8.94
C LEU A 61 16.57 6.21 9.89
N GLU A 62 16.94 5.12 10.56
CA GLU A 62 18.13 5.07 11.41
C GLU A 62 19.42 5.23 10.60
N TYR A 63 19.48 4.70 9.38
CA TYR A 63 20.63 4.83 8.49
C TYR A 63 20.76 6.23 7.87
N ASP A 64 19.63 6.87 7.53
CA ASP A 64 19.61 8.18 6.89
C ASP A 64 20.16 9.30 7.81
N GLY A 65 20.00 9.16 9.13
CA GLY A 65 20.61 10.05 10.13
C GLY A 65 20.05 11.48 10.17
N ARG A 66 19.18 11.87 9.23
CA ARG A 66 18.49 13.17 9.26
C ARG A 66 17.36 13.14 10.28
N GLY A 67 17.12 14.27 10.92
CA GLY A 67 16.01 14.42 11.85
C GLY A 67 14.65 14.19 11.17
N TRP A 68 13.68 13.71 11.94
CA TRP A 68 12.33 13.32 11.46
C TRP A 68 11.58 14.44 10.74
N ARG A 69 11.92 15.71 11.00
CA ARG A 69 11.35 16.87 10.32
C ARG A 69 11.85 17.01 8.88
N ALA A 70 13.13 16.79 8.65
CA ALA A 70 13.72 16.89 7.32
C ALA A 70 13.16 15.78 6.41
N LEU A 71 13.06 14.55 6.94
CA LEU A 71 12.51 13.41 6.21
C LEU A 71 11.02 13.58 5.92
N ALA A 72 10.24 14.04 6.89
CA ALA A 72 8.82 14.29 6.68
C ALA A 72 8.58 15.31 5.56
N ALA A 73 9.37 16.38 5.53
CA ALA A 73 9.28 17.41 4.49
C ALA A 73 9.60 16.86 3.08
N GLU A 74 10.62 16.01 2.96
CA GLU A 74 10.98 15.37 1.68
C GLU A 74 9.88 14.43 1.17
N ILE A 75 9.30 13.63 2.06
CA ILE A 75 8.22 12.68 1.74
C ILE A 75 6.91 13.42 1.40
N GLY A 76 6.75 14.67 1.84
CA GLY A 76 5.49 15.41 1.74
C GLY A 76 4.47 15.00 2.82
N VAL A 77 4.95 14.59 4.00
CA VAL A 77 4.12 14.28 5.19
C VAL A 77 4.56 15.12 6.39
N THR A 78 3.84 15.01 7.51
CA THR A 78 4.21 15.71 8.73
C THR A 78 5.01 14.79 9.66
N SER A 79 5.90 15.35 10.51
CA SER A 79 6.61 14.53 11.52
C SER A 79 5.69 13.76 12.47
N PRO A 80 4.53 14.30 12.91
CA PRO A 80 3.53 13.52 13.62
C PRO A 80 3.03 12.30 12.86
N ASP A 81 2.90 12.36 11.52
CA ASP A 81 2.47 11.21 10.73
C ASP A 81 3.49 10.08 10.79
N LEU A 82 4.78 10.41 10.66
CA LEU A 82 5.86 9.42 10.82
C LEU A 82 5.86 8.83 12.23
N SER A 83 5.62 9.66 13.27
CA SER A 83 5.50 9.19 14.65
C SER A 83 4.34 8.21 14.83
N ARG A 84 3.17 8.49 14.23
CA ARG A 84 2.02 7.58 14.27
C ARG A 84 2.34 6.25 13.60
N VAL A 85 2.99 6.27 12.43
CA VAL A 85 3.40 5.05 11.74
C VAL A 85 4.37 4.23 12.60
N MET A 86 5.34 4.86 13.26
CA MET A 86 6.26 4.13 14.16
C MET A 86 5.58 3.59 15.42
N ALA A 87 4.54 4.26 15.90
CA ALA A 87 3.69 3.76 16.97
C ALA A 87 2.70 2.66 16.51
N GLY A 88 2.63 2.37 15.20
CA GLY A 88 1.66 1.44 14.62
C GLY A 88 0.22 1.96 14.68
N GLN A 89 0.05 3.28 14.73
CA GLN A 89 -1.25 3.95 14.67
C GLN A 89 -1.68 4.14 13.22
N ASP A 90 -3.00 4.24 13.00
CA ASP A 90 -3.54 4.45 11.67
C ASP A 90 -3.26 5.86 11.13
N VAL A 91 -3.01 5.91 9.83
CA VAL A 91 -2.83 7.13 9.04
C VAL A 91 -3.60 7.01 7.72
N SER A 92 -3.86 8.14 7.07
CA SER A 92 -4.61 8.13 5.81
C SER A 92 -3.86 7.35 4.71
N ALA A 93 -4.61 6.72 3.81
CA ALA A 93 -4.04 5.94 2.71
C ALA A 93 -3.07 6.76 1.86
N ALA A 94 -3.37 8.04 1.60
CA ALA A 94 -2.48 8.93 0.85
C ALA A 94 -1.08 9.05 1.49
N LYS A 95 -1.01 9.09 2.83
CA LYS A 95 0.25 9.14 3.57
C LYS A 95 0.99 7.82 3.50
N ILE A 96 0.28 6.69 3.54
CA ILE A 96 0.89 5.36 3.33
C ILE A 96 1.55 5.31 1.96
N PHE A 97 0.87 5.77 0.90
CA PHE A 97 1.42 5.80 -0.46
C PHE A 97 2.68 6.67 -0.53
N ALA A 98 2.61 7.93 -0.08
CA ALA A 98 3.77 8.83 -0.10
C ALA A 98 5.00 8.23 0.62
N ILE A 99 4.78 7.65 1.82
CA ILE A 99 5.84 7.02 2.59
C ILE A 99 6.39 5.77 1.89
N CYS A 100 5.53 4.95 1.30
CA CYS A 100 5.93 3.75 0.58
C CYS A 100 6.69 4.08 -0.71
N ASP A 101 6.25 5.08 -1.46
CA ASP A 101 6.89 5.52 -2.70
C ASP A 101 8.30 6.05 -2.42
N TRP A 102 8.45 6.87 -1.37
CA TRP A 102 9.77 7.33 -0.92
C TRP A 102 10.68 6.17 -0.47
N ALA A 103 10.13 5.20 0.27
CA ALA A 103 10.89 4.06 0.78
C ALA A 103 11.15 2.97 -0.28
N GLY A 104 10.66 3.11 -1.51
CA GLY A 104 10.73 2.07 -2.54
C GLY A 104 9.95 0.80 -2.19
N LEU A 105 8.91 0.91 -1.36
CA LEU A 105 8.08 -0.19 -0.88
C LEU A 105 6.74 -0.23 -1.62
N ALA A 106 6.19 -1.42 -1.84
CA ALA A 106 4.85 -1.56 -2.39
C ALA A 106 3.78 -1.41 -1.29
N ALA A 107 3.01 -0.31 -1.30
CA ALA A 107 1.94 -0.05 -0.31
C ALA A 107 0.93 -1.21 -0.19
N ARG A 108 0.66 -1.90 -1.30
CA ARG A 108 -0.26 -3.05 -1.36
C ARG A 108 0.19 -4.23 -0.50
N ARG A 109 1.49 -4.35 -0.19
CA ARG A 109 2.01 -5.38 0.74
C ARG A 109 1.49 -5.19 2.17
N PHE A 110 1.21 -3.95 2.55
CA PHE A 110 0.71 -3.61 3.88
C PHE A 110 -0.82 -3.52 3.94
N TYR A 111 -1.51 -3.65 2.80
CA TYR A 111 -2.96 -3.60 2.75
C TYR A 111 -3.57 -4.87 3.35
N ARG A 112 -4.45 -4.70 4.34
CA ARG A 112 -5.26 -5.76 4.93
C ARG A 112 -6.70 -5.64 4.44
N PRO A 113 -7.19 -6.60 3.63
CA PRO A 113 -8.59 -6.60 3.20
C PRO A 113 -9.53 -6.85 4.40
N PRO A 114 -10.76 -6.33 4.35
CA PRO A 114 -11.76 -6.60 5.38
C PRO A 114 -12.14 -8.08 5.39
N LYS A 115 -12.56 -8.58 6.56
CA LYS A 115 -12.97 -9.99 6.70
C LYS A 115 -14.19 -10.28 5.82
N GLY A 116 -14.14 -11.36 5.05
CA GLY A 116 -15.24 -11.75 4.15
C GLY A 116 -15.32 -10.90 2.87
N ALA A 117 -14.30 -10.11 2.56
CA ALA A 117 -14.24 -9.40 1.28
C ALA A 117 -14.38 -10.40 0.12
N PRO A 118 -15.26 -10.12 -0.86
CA PRO A 118 -15.36 -10.95 -2.05
C PRO A 118 -14.02 -10.95 -2.80
N LYS A 119 -13.71 -12.08 -3.46
CA LYS A 119 -12.49 -12.18 -4.28
C LYS A 119 -12.46 -11.02 -5.29
N PRO A 120 -11.26 -10.46 -5.59
CA PRO A 120 -11.12 -9.43 -6.60
C PRO A 120 -11.78 -9.85 -7.91
N ARG A 121 -12.54 -8.94 -8.52
CA ARG A 121 -13.22 -9.22 -9.79
C ARG A 121 -12.17 -9.49 -10.87
N LYS A 122 -12.37 -10.56 -11.65
CA LYS A 122 -11.49 -10.91 -12.78
C LYS A 122 -11.57 -9.92 -13.94
N ARG A 123 -12.66 -9.16 -14.03
CA ARG A 123 -12.92 -8.20 -15.11
C ARG A 123 -13.24 -6.83 -14.53
N PRO A 124 -12.85 -5.73 -15.21
CA PRO A 124 -13.28 -4.39 -14.86
C PRO A 124 -14.80 -4.34 -14.72
N ARG A 125 -15.33 -3.43 -13.88
CA ARG A 125 -16.77 -3.15 -13.90
C ARG A 125 -17.15 -2.79 -15.33
N PRO A 126 -18.22 -3.37 -15.88
CA PRO A 126 -18.80 -2.84 -17.10
C PRO A 126 -19.04 -1.35 -16.86
N MET A 127 -18.32 -0.48 -17.57
CA MET A 127 -18.66 0.92 -17.56
C MET A 127 -20.11 1.00 -18.03
N HIS A 128 -20.94 1.72 -17.29
CA HIS A 128 -22.27 2.04 -17.74
C HIS A 128 -22.11 2.89 -19.00
N ARG A 129 -22.08 2.25 -20.18
CA ARG A 129 -22.13 2.98 -21.45
C ARG A 129 -23.39 3.82 -21.37
N PRO A 130 -23.32 5.15 -21.52
CA PRO A 130 -24.55 5.93 -21.67
C PRO A 130 -25.34 5.26 -22.79
N ARG A 131 -26.61 4.89 -22.50
CA ARG A 131 -27.53 4.33 -23.50
C ARG A 131 -27.41 5.21 -24.73
N GLN A 132 -26.93 4.64 -25.83
CA GLN A 132 -27.05 5.26 -27.14
C GLN A 132 -28.51 5.67 -27.27
N MET A 133 -28.75 6.98 -27.27
CA MET A 133 -30.09 7.54 -27.30
C MET A 133 -30.76 7.02 -28.56
N PHE A 134 -31.90 6.37 -28.34
CA PHE A 134 -32.81 5.90 -29.36
C PHE A 134 -33.10 7.10 -30.27
N HIS A 135 -32.53 7.12 -31.48
CA HIS A 135 -32.92 8.09 -32.51
C HIS A 135 -34.31 7.67 -33.00
N GLY A 136 -35.33 8.09 -32.26
CA GLY A 136 -36.70 8.05 -32.74
C GLY A 136 -36.76 8.87 -34.02
N LYS A 137 -36.92 8.21 -35.15
CA LYS A 137 -37.35 8.86 -36.37
C LYS A 137 -38.80 9.26 -36.14
N SER A 138 -39.04 10.53 -35.83
CA SER A 138 -40.36 11.14 -35.92
C SER A 138 -40.85 10.97 -37.35
N THR A 139 -41.89 10.17 -37.56
CA THR A 139 -42.75 10.30 -38.74
C THR A 139 -44.07 10.87 -38.26
N GLU A 140 -44.36 12.04 -38.80
CA GLU A 140 -45.46 12.93 -38.48
C GLU A 140 -46.82 12.25 -38.63
N THR A 141 -47.72 12.65 -37.74
CA THR A 141 -49.14 12.35 -37.69
C THR A 141 -49.87 12.77 -38.95
N VAL A 142 -50.67 11.86 -39.51
CA VAL A 142 -51.64 12.10 -40.60
C VAL A 142 -52.67 13.13 -40.12
N GLY A 143 -52.60 14.35 -40.67
CA GLY A 143 -53.64 15.36 -40.54
C GLY A 143 -54.68 15.19 -41.65
N ALA A 144 -55.79 14.52 -41.34
CA ALA A 144 -57.00 14.58 -42.14
C ALA A 144 -57.63 15.98 -41.98
N ALA A 145 -57.51 16.81 -43.01
CA ALA A 145 -58.29 18.04 -43.14
C ALA A 145 -59.52 17.72 -44.01
N GLU A 146 -60.63 17.46 -43.33
CA GLU A 146 -61.96 17.36 -43.91
C GLU A 146 -62.63 18.75 -43.85
N GLY A 147 -63.13 19.24 -44.98
CA GLY A 147 -63.94 20.45 -45.11
C GLY A 147 -63.91 20.94 -46.56
N GLY A 148 -65.01 21.23 -47.25
CA GLY A 148 -66.43 21.27 -46.95
C GLY A 148 -67.15 21.75 -48.23
N LYS A 149 -68.41 21.34 -48.40
CA LYS A 149 -69.32 21.66 -49.52
C LYS A 149 -69.34 23.15 -49.94
N ALA A 150 -69.45 23.37 -51.25
CA ALA A 150 -70.58 24.06 -51.90
C ALA A 150 -70.62 23.66 -53.38
#